data_AF-A0A843GLW8-F1
#
_entry.id   AF-A0A843GLW8-F1
#
_cell.length_a   1.000
_cell.length_b   1.000
_cell.length_c   1.000
_cell.angle_alpha   90.00
_cell.angle_beta   90.00
_cell.angle_gamma   90.00
#
_symmetry.space_group_name_H-M   'P 1'
#
loop_
_entity.id
_entity.type
_entity.pdbx_description
1 polymer ?
#
loop_
_entity_poly.entity_id
_entity_poly.type
_entity_poly.pdbx_seq_one_letter_code
_entity_poly.pdbx_strand_id
1 'polypeptide(L)'
;MLDNVASKYTPLCKYDACVQGGTFKADLGIVAAEAKIIDLTVTATAAGTKDYGASPFVLDATYGRNIQVVASTADTAKVTVKGYDYLDQPVTEELTLNGTTAVLGVKAFKKICNIDVPAGTAATVTVKTGSKFGLPVRCTQVLATIESGVKGTVGTLVAPVNTAQTATSADPRGTLSFSSYDGKHLVVIGVADDSTFTLSGVERGGLHGIPHYFA
;
A
#
# COMPACT_ATOMS: atom_id res chain seq x y z
N MET A 1 15.48 18.22 3.70
CA MET A 1 16.38 17.31 2.97
C MET A 1 16.10 15.92 3.50
N LEU A 2 15.30 15.12 2.79
CA LEU A 2 15.14 13.70 3.13
C LEU A 2 16.12 12.94 2.26
N ASP A 3 16.94 12.14 2.92
CA ASP A 3 18.12 11.50 2.39
C ASP A 3 17.81 10.63 1.18
N ASN A 4 18.80 10.63 0.28
CA ASN A 4 18.94 9.85 -0.92
C ASN A 4 19.11 8.35 -0.55
N VAL A 5 18.09 7.76 0.10
CA VAL A 5 18.02 6.30 0.22
C VAL A 5 17.86 5.80 -1.21
N ALA A 6 18.94 5.26 -1.77
CA ALA A 6 18.93 4.73 -3.12
C ALA A 6 17.75 3.76 -3.24
N SER A 7 16.73 4.16 -4.01
CA SER A 7 15.55 3.33 -4.20
C SER A 7 16.00 1.99 -4.77
N LYS A 8 15.45 0.89 -4.24
CA LYS A 8 15.66 -0.45 -4.81
C LYS A 8 14.88 -0.65 -6.10
N TYR A 9 14.03 0.30 -6.47
CA TYR A 9 13.29 0.27 -7.71
C TYR A 9 14.24 0.33 -8.90
N THR A 10 14.13 -0.68 -9.75
CA THR A 10 14.83 -0.72 -11.03
C THR A 10 13.82 -0.40 -12.13
N PRO A 11 13.88 0.80 -12.75
CA PRO A 11 13.00 1.15 -13.85
C PRO A 11 13.12 0.13 -14.99
N LEU A 12 11.99 -0.23 -15.60
CA LEU A 12 11.95 -1.17 -16.73
C LEU A 12 12.53 -2.56 -16.40
N CYS A 13 12.49 -2.96 -15.12
CA CYS A 13 12.93 -4.28 -14.69
C CYS A 13 12.21 -5.37 -15.50
N LYS A 14 12.98 -6.24 -16.17
CA LYS A 14 12.49 -7.38 -16.95
C LYS A 14 12.70 -8.73 -16.27
N TYR A 15 13.55 -8.76 -15.24
CA TYR A 15 13.94 -9.98 -14.55
C TYR A 15 13.95 -9.75 -13.05
N ASP A 16 13.29 -10.65 -12.33
CA ASP A 16 13.35 -10.73 -10.88
C ASP A 16 13.53 -12.21 -10.51
N ALA A 17 14.36 -12.50 -9.52
CA ALA A 17 14.64 -13.88 -9.12
C ALA A 17 13.36 -14.62 -8.65
N CYS A 18 12.33 -13.88 -8.21
CA CYS A 18 11.04 -14.47 -7.86
C CYS A 18 10.16 -14.83 -9.07
N VAL A 19 10.51 -14.39 -10.29
CA VAL A 19 9.74 -14.60 -11.53
C VAL A 19 10.38 -15.71 -12.37
N GLN A 20 9.63 -16.77 -12.65
CA GLN A 20 10.03 -17.89 -13.50
C GLN A 20 8.88 -18.25 -14.45
N GLY A 21 9.17 -18.28 -15.75
CA GLY A 21 8.16 -18.61 -16.78
C GLY A 21 6.94 -17.69 -16.78
N GLY A 22 7.09 -16.41 -16.41
CA GLY A 22 5.99 -15.44 -16.32
C GLY A 22 5.13 -15.57 -15.06
N THR A 23 5.48 -16.47 -14.15
CA THR A 23 4.81 -16.61 -12.84
C THR A 23 5.75 -16.23 -11.71
N PHE A 24 5.20 -15.85 -10.57
CA PHE A 24 5.99 -15.59 -9.37
C PHE A 24 5.40 -16.28 -8.15
N LYS A 25 6.26 -16.53 -7.16
CA LYS A 25 5.87 -16.95 -5.80
C LYS A 25 6.25 -15.85 -4.83
N ALA A 26 5.28 -15.28 -4.13
CA ALA A 26 5.48 -14.25 -3.13
C ALA A 26 5.08 -14.75 -1.75
N ASP A 27 6.03 -14.74 -0.82
CA ASP A 27 5.77 -14.95 0.61
C ASP A 27 5.41 -13.59 1.25
N LEU A 28 4.16 -13.45 1.70
CA LEU A 28 3.69 -12.23 2.35
C LEU A 28 4.03 -12.20 3.85
N GLY A 29 4.52 -13.32 4.40
CA GLY A 29 4.84 -13.50 5.81
C GLY A 29 3.63 -13.94 6.65
N ILE A 30 3.83 -13.97 7.97
CA ILE A 30 2.75 -14.09 8.94
C ILE A 30 2.16 -12.69 9.12
N VAL A 31 0.88 -12.56 8.85
CA VAL A 31 0.19 -11.26 8.87
C VAL A 31 -0.77 -11.21 10.06
N ALA A 32 -0.72 -10.13 10.83
CA ALA A 32 -1.66 -9.91 11.93
C ALA A 32 -2.96 -9.24 11.43
N ALA A 33 -4.06 -9.44 12.16
CA ALA A 33 -5.30 -8.68 12.02
C ALA A 33 -5.07 -7.15 11.99
N GLU A 34 -6.07 -6.39 11.51
CA GLU A 34 -5.98 -4.94 11.50
C GLU A 34 -5.67 -4.38 12.90
N ALA A 35 -4.49 -3.78 13.04
CA ALA A 35 -4.04 -3.17 14.28
C ALA A 35 -4.12 -1.64 14.18
N LYS A 36 -4.43 -1.00 15.32
CA LYS A 36 -4.36 0.45 15.44
C LYS A 36 -2.91 0.90 15.38
N ILE A 37 -2.63 1.90 14.53
CA ILE A 37 -1.34 2.58 14.45
C ILE A 37 -1.37 3.78 15.40
N ILE A 38 -2.36 4.66 15.25
CA ILE A 38 -2.47 5.89 16.02
C ILE A 38 -3.90 6.43 16.05
N ASP A 39 -4.22 7.20 17.08
CA ASP A 39 -5.37 8.10 17.14
C ASP A 39 -4.89 9.55 17.00
N LEU A 40 -5.44 10.28 16.05
CA LEU A 40 -5.16 11.69 15.82
C LEU A 40 -6.39 12.51 16.19
N THR A 41 -6.28 13.31 17.23
CA THR A 41 -7.34 14.26 17.60
C THR A 41 -7.26 15.48 16.70
N VAL A 42 -8.36 15.79 16.02
CA VAL A 42 -8.56 17.02 15.26
C VAL A 42 -9.65 17.85 15.92
N THR A 43 -9.54 19.17 15.79
CA THR A 43 -10.56 20.12 16.25
C THR A 43 -11.00 21.02 15.11
N ALA A 44 -12.02 21.83 15.36
CA ALA A 44 -12.50 22.86 14.42
C ALA A 44 -11.39 23.78 13.90
N THR A 45 -10.30 23.95 14.65
CA THR A 45 -9.24 24.92 14.35
C THR A 45 -7.84 24.31 14.28
N ALA A 46 -7.66 23.06 14.72
CA ALA A 46 -6.36 22.40 14.76
C ALA A 46 -6.36 21.09 13.97
N ALA A 47 -5.37 20.98 13.07
CA ALA A 47 -5.04 19.76 12.36
C ALA A 47 -4.39 18.73 13.30
N GLY A 48 -4.50 17.46 12.93
CA GLY A 48 -3.85 16.35 13.59
C GLY A 48 -2.73 15.82 12.71
N THR A 49 -1.49 15.94 13.17
CA THR A 49 -0.32 15.47 12.43
C THR A 49 0.45 14.46 13.26
N LYS A 50 0.83 13.35 12.61
CA LYS A 50 1.85 12.45 13.12
C LYS A 50 3.03 12.47 12.17
N ASP A 51 4.17 12.98 12.66
CA ASP A 51 5.47 12.84 12.02
C ASP A 51 6.28 11.75 12.75
N TYR A 52 6.80 10.80 11.97
CA TYR A 52 7.70 9.74 12.44
C TYR A 52 9.18 10.09 12.22
N GLY A 53 9.47 11.18 11.49
CA GLY A 53 10.83 11.66 11.22
C GLY A 53 11.74 10.57 10.66
N ALA A 54 12.94 10.44 11.23
CA ALA A 54 13.94 9.46 10.82
C ALA A 54 13.60 8.00 11.21
N SER A 55 12.53 7.77 11.99
CA SER A 55 12.13 6.44 12.47
C SER A 55 10.71 6.10 12.00
N PRO A 56 10.52 5.82 10.69
CA PRO A 56 9.20 5.58 10.13
C PRO A 56 8.53 4.37 10.77
N PHE A 57 7.20 4.41 10.86
CA PHE A 57 6.41 3.26 11.30
C PHE A 57 6.45 2.17 10.24
N VAL A 58 6.94 0.98 10.60
CA VAL A 58 7.10 -0.15 9.68
C VAL A 58 5.91 -1.08 9.80
N LEU A 59 5.29 -1.41 8.66
CA LEU A 59 4.17 -2.34 8.61
C LEU A 59 4.66 -3.80 8.58
N ASP A 60 3.84 -4.69 9.14
CA ASP A 60 4.13 -6.12 9.34
C ASP A 60 4.26 -6.90 8.02
N ALA A 61 3.36 -6.64 7.07
CA ALA A 61 3.34 -7.34 5.78
C ALA A 61 4.65 -7.17 4.98
N THR A 62 5.17 -8.26 4.41
CA THR A 62 6.49 -8.30 3.76
C THR A 62 6.64 -7.24 2.65
N TYR A 63 5.67 -7.16 1.74
CA TYR A 63 5.64 -6.17 0.65
C TYR A 63 4.76 -4.95 0.96
N GLY A 64 4.51 -4.71 2.25
CA GLY A 64 3.62 -3.67 2.71
C GLY A 64 2.14 -4.03 2.64
N ARG A 65 1.30 -3.15 3.18
CA ARG A 65 -0.16 -3.25 3.17
C ARG A 65 -0.76 -1.86 3.14
N ASN A 66 -2.03 -1.77 2.78
CA ASN A 66 -2.74 -0.50 2.81
C ASN A 66 -2.99 -0.04 4.25
N ILE A 67 -3.45 1.19 4.36
CA ILE A 67 -3.90 1.80 5.60
C ILE A 67 -5.42 1.91 5.60
N GLN A 68 -5.98 2.02 6.79
CA GLN A 68 -7.40 2.27 7.01
C GLN A 68 -7.56 3.47 7.92
N VAL A 69 -8.51 4.35 7.59
CA VAL A 69 -8.84 5.53 8.40
C VAL A 69 -10.31 5.49 8.78
N VAL A 70 -10.63 5.95 9.99
CA VAL A 70 -12.01 6.07 10.48
C VAL A 70 -12.11 7.23 11.47
N ALA A 71 -13.16 8.03 11.37
CA ALA A 71 -13.43 9.09 12.32
C ALA A 71 -14.39 8.62 13.43
N SER A 72 -14.21 9.15 14.64
CA SER A 72 -15.08 8.89 15.80
C SER A 72 -16.47 9.50 15.65
N THR A 73 -16.61 10.50 14.78
CA THR A 73 -17.85 11.22 14.46
C THR A 73 -17.93 11.44 12.96
N ALA A 74 -19.09 11.84 12.45
CA ALA A 74 -19.24 12.08 11.02
C ALA A 74 -18.28 13.18 10.53
N ASP A 75 -17.36 12.83 9.65
CA ASP A 75 -16.39 13.71 9.04
C ASP A 75 -16.10 13.27 7.59
N THR A 76 -15.68 14.21 6.75
CA THR A 76 -15.30 14.03 5.35
C THR A 76 -13.94 14.63 5.03
N ALA A 77 -13.15 15.00 6.04
CA ALA A 77 -11.79 15.49 5.88
C ALA A 77 -10.92 14.49 5.10
N LYS A 78 -9.96 15.03 4.35
CA LYS A 78 -8.96 14.26 3.59
C LYS A 78 -7.76 13.96 4.47
N VAL A 79 -7.57 12.70 4.82
CA VAL A 79 -6.36 12.22 5.48
C VAL A 79 -5.29 12.02 4.42
N THR A 80 -4.13 12.67 4.59
CA THR A 80 -2.97 12.49 3.72
C THR A 80 -1.97 11.60 4.44
N VAL A 81 -1.52 10.52 3.80
CA VAL A 81 -0.47 9.66 4.32
C VAL A 81 0.69 9.61 3.35
N LYS A 82 1.89 9.82 3.90
CA LYS A 82 3.16 9.80 3.17
C LYS A 82 4.06 8.74 3.77
N GLY A 83 4.71 7.99 2.90
CA GLY A 83 5.58 6.90 3.31
C GLY A 83 6.36 6.33 2.15
N TYR A 84 6.76 5.07 2.30
CA TYR A 84 7.49 4.34 1.29
C TYR A 84 6.90 2.95 1.09
N ASP A 85 7.00 2.45 -0.13
CA ASP A 85 6.73 1.06 -0.44
C ASP A 85 7.90 0.15 -0.03
N TYR A 86 7.82 -1.14 -0.38
CA TYR A 86 8.84 -2.12 -0.04
C TYR A 86 10.15 -1.97 -0.85
N LEU A 87 10.12 -1.23 -1.97
CA LEU A 87 11.28 -0.89 -2.81
C LEU A 87 11.90 0.45 -2.41
N ASP A 88 11.47 1.02 -1.29
CA ASP A 88 11.88 2.35 -0.81
C ASP A 88 11.52 3.46 -1.81
N GLN A 89 10.45 3.29 -2.61
CA GLN A 89 9.88 4.36 -3.42
C GLN A 89 8.94 5.21 -2.58
N PRO A 90 8.97 6.55 -2.75
CA PRO A 90 8.07 7.44 -2.02
C PRO A 90 6.63 7.26 -2.47
N VAL A 91 5.70 7.11 -1.53
CA VAL A 91 4.26 6.93 -1.77
C VAL A 91 3.49 8.01 -1.00
N THR A 92 2.54 8.66 -1.68
CA THR A 92 1.51 9.50 -1.06
C THR A 92 0.14 8.90 -1.34
N GLU A 93 -0.74 8.88 -0.35
CA GLU A 93 -2.16 8.54 -0.50
C GLU A 93 -3.06 9.55 0.21
N GLU A 94 -4.12 9.99 -0.46
CA GLU A 94 -5.20 10.79 0.12
C GLU A 94 -6.46 9.92 0.32
N LEU A 95 -6.95 9.83 1.56
CA LEU A 95 -8.17 9.12 1.93
C LEU A 95 -9.21 10.12 2.43
N THR A 96 -10.31 10.28 1.71
CA THR A 96 -11.47 11.07 2.17
C THR A 96 -12.26 10.25 3.19
N LEU A 97 -12.42 10.75 4.40
CA LEU A 97 -13.28 10.12 5.42
C LEU A 97 -14.72 9.99 4.91
N ASN A 98 -15.43 8.95 5.37
CA ASN A 98 -16.80 8.67 4.96
C ASN A 98 -17.72 8.56 6.19
N GLY A 99 -17.86 9.68 6.90
CA GLY A 99 -18.55 9.70 8.18
C GLY A 99 -17.79 8.87 9.22
N THR A 100 -18.50 7.97 9.90
CA THR A 100 -17.92 7.00 10.84
C THR A 100 -17.56 5.66 10.19
N THR A 101 -17.73 5.54 8.87
CA THR A 101 -17.39 4.31 8.14
C THR A 101 -15.90 4.28 7.85
N ALA A 102 -15.28 3.12 8.08
CA ALA A 102 -13.89 2.91 7.74
C ALA A 102 -13.64 3.05 6.22
N VAL A 103 -12.57 3.77 5.87
CA VAL A 103 -12.12 3.94 4.49
C VAL A 103 -10.78 3.22 4.34
N LEU A 104 -10.74 2.27 3.41
CA LEU A 104 -9.55 1.48 3.10
C LEU A 104 -8.77 2.13 1.97
N GLY A 105 -7.46 2.27 2.16
CA GLY A 105 -6.54 2.71 1.12
C GLY A 105 -6.47 1.73 -0.05
N VAL A 106 -5.90 2.20 -1.15
CA VAL A 106 -5.71 1.50 -2.42
C VAL A 106 -4.24 1.32 -2.76
N LYS A 107 -3.31 1.92 -1.99
CA LYS A 107 -1.86 1.73 -2.14
C LYS A 107 -1.28 0.92 -1.00
N ALA A 108 -0.21 0.17 -1.27
CA ALA A 108 0.51 -0.56 -0.24
C ALA A 108 1.70 0.26 0.30
N PHE A 109 1.75 0.46 1.62
CA PHE A 109 2.88 1.06 2.31
C PHE A 109 3.66 -0.01 3.05
N LYS A 110 5.00 0.06 2.98
CA LYS A 110 5.88 -0.69 3.89
C LYS A 110 6.30 0.16 5.09
N LYS A 111 6.45 1.46 4.88
CA LYS A 111 6.86 2.44 5.89
C LYS A 111 5.94 3.65 5.83
N ILE A 112 5.54 4.19 6.98
CA ILE A 112 4.81 5.45 7.08
C ILE A 112 5.72 6.48 7.75
N CYS A 113 5.85 7.64 7.11
CA CYS A 113 6.66 8.75 7.59
C CYS A 113 5.81 9.87 8.19
N ASN A 114 4.67 10.15 7.56
CA ASN A 114 3.80 11.23 7.97
C ASN A 114 2.33 10.88 7.71
N ILE A 115 1.47 11.30 8.64
CA ILE A 115 0.02 11.27 8.51
C ILE A 115 -0.47 12.66 8.89
N ASP A 116 -1.19 13.30 7.98
CA ASP A 116 -1.80 14.61 8.18
C ASP A 116 -3.31 14.51 8.03
N VAL A 117 -4.03 15.01 9.03
CA VAL A 117 -5.48 15.20 9.01
C VAL A 117 -5.72 16.70 9.18
N PRO A 118 -6.37 17.38 8.21
CA PRO A 118 -6.61 18.81 8.32
C PRO A 118 -7.56 19.11 9.49
N ALA A 119 -7.55 20.37 9.93
CA ALA A 119 -8.58 20.86 10.86
C ALA A 119 -9.97 20.64 10.23
N GLY A 120 -10.96 20.34 11.07
CA GLY A 120 -12.26 19.89 10.60
C GLY A 120 -13.23 19.72 11.75
N THR A 121 -14.24 18.87 11.57
CA THR A 121 -15.14 18.56 12.68
C THR A 121 -14.33 17.99 13.84
N ALA A 122 -14.63 18.42 15.07
CA ALA A 122 -13.94 17.90 16.26
C ALA A 122 -14.16 16.38 16.35
N ALA A 123 -13.11 15.63 16.05
CA ALA A 123 -13.15 14.19 15.89
C ALA A 123 -11.80 13.59 16.27
N THR A 124 -11.81 12.30 16.61
CA THR A 124 -10.61 11.48 16.62
C THR A 124 -10.59 10.68 15.33
N VAL A 125 -9.52 10.82 14.55
CA VAL A 125 -9.26 9.99 13.38
C VAL A 125 -8.32 8.87 13.79
N THR A 126 -8.84 7.66 13.80
CA THR A 126 -8.06 6.44 14.05
C THR A 126 -7.47 5.95 12.74
N VAL A 127 -6.16 5.76 12.71
CA VAL A 127 -5.44 5.12 11.61
C VAL A 127 -5.04 3.70 12.02
N LYS A 128 -5.33 2.74 11.14
CA LYS A 128 -5.07 1.31 11.32
C LYS A 128 -4.32 0.75 10.12
N THR A 129 -3.69 -0.40 10.29
CA THR A 129 -3.30 -1.25 9.15
C THR A 129 -4.57 -1.77 8.46
N GLY A 130 -4.60 -1.80 7.13
CA GLY A 130 -5.75 -2.30 6.37
C GLY A 130 -5.57 -3.73 5.84
N SER A 131 -6.60 -4.27 5.18
CA SER A 131 -6.68 -5.66 4.73
C SER A 131 -6.23 -5.93 3.29
N LYS A 132 -5.58 -4.97 2.62
CA LYS A 132 -5.00 -5.15 1.29
C LYS A 132 -3.49 -5.22 1.38
N PHE A 133 -2.90 -6.22 0.73
CA PHE A 133 -1.47 -6.53 0.78
C PHE A 133 -0.78 -6.12 -0.53
N GLY A 134 0.43 -5.59 -0.40
CA GLY A 134 1.29 -5.30 -1.54
C GLY A 134 1.85 -6.58 -2.16
N LEU A 135 2.31 -6.45 -3.40
CA LEU A 135 2.93 -7.53 -4.17
C LEU A 135 4.35 -7.12 -4.57
N PRO A 136 5.29 -8.08 -4.71
CA PRO A 136 6.65 -7.76 -5.14
C PRO A 136 6.65 -7.28 -6.60
N VAL A 137 5.88 -7.92 -7.46
CA VAL A 137 5.83 -7.59 -8.88
C VAL A 137 4.42 -7.25 -9.31
N ARG A 138 4.33 -6.55 -10.44
CA ARG A 138 3.09 -6.23 -11.12
C ARG A 138 2.40 -7.53 -11.50
N CYS A 139 1.20 -7.72 -10.94
CA CYS A 139 0.46 -8.97 -11.02
C CYS A 139 -0.84 -8.76 -11.80
N THR A 140 -1.09 -9.59 -12.82
CA THR A 140 -2.33 -9.53 -13.62
C THR A 140 -3.33 -10.59 -13.19
N GLN A 141 -2.88 -11.65 -12.53
CA GLN A 141 -3.73 -12.74 -12.08
C GLN A 141 -3.12 -13.46 -10.89
N VAL A 142 -3.95 -13.86 -9.93
CA VAL A 142 -3.56 -14.78 -8.86
C VAL A 142 -4.02 -16.18 -9.21
N LEU A 143 -3.08 -17.12 -9.24
CA LEU A 143 -3.31 -18.51 -9.60
C LEU A 143 -3.62 -19.37 -8.38
N ALA A 144 -2.92 -19.10 -7.27
CA ALA A 144 -3.12 -19.82 -6.03
C ALA A 144 -2.73 -18.97 -4.81
N THR A 145 -3.36 -19.32 -3.70
CA THR A 145 -2.96 -18.86 -2.36
C THR A 145 -2.71 -20.09 -1.50
N ILE A 146 -1.65 -20.03 -0.71
CA ILE A 146 -1.31 -21.02 0.31
C ILE A 146 -1.43 -20.32 1.66
N GLU A 147 -2.24 -20.88 2.54
CA GLU A 147 -2.49 -20.39 3.90
C GLU A 147 -1.91 -21.40 4.88
N SER A 148 -0.88 -21.03 5.63
CA SER A 148 -0.22 -21.89 6.63
C SER A 148 0.16 -23.27 6.08
N GLY A 149 0.68 -23.31 4.85
CA GLY A 149 1.15 -24.52 4.18
C GLY A 149 0.08 -25.34 3.45
N VAL A 150 -1.20 -24.97 3.53
CA VAL A 150 -2.30 -25.64 2.81
C VAL A 150 -2.90 -24.76 1.71
N LYS A 151 -3.55 -25.37 0.72
CA LYS A 151 -4.26 -24.61 -0.34
C LYS A 151 -5.35 -23.74 0.30
N GLY A 152 -5.19 -22.43 0.16
CA GLY A 152 -6.14 -21.42 0.64
C GLY A 152 -7.16 -21.04 -0.42
N THR A 153 -8.03 -20.09 -0.05
CA THR A 153 -8.92 -19.45 -1.02
C THR A 153 -8.10 -18.46 -1.83
N VAL A 154 -8.28 -18.45 -3.16
CA VAL A 154 -7.58 -17.51 -4.03
C VAL A 154 -7.92 -16.08 -3.61
N GLY A 155 -6.88 -15.30 -3.27
CA GLY A 155 -7.04 -13.90 -2.92
C GLY A 155 -7.65 -13.07 -4.05
N THR A 156 -8.36 -12.01 -3.70
CA THR A 156 -8.96 -11.08 -4.67
C THR A 156 -7.95 -10.02 -5.07
N LEU A 157 -7.54 -10.04 -6.34
CA LEU A 157 -6.62 -9.08 -6.91
C LEU A 157 -7.35 -7.79 -7.32
N VAL A 158 -6.84 -6.66 -6.86
CA VAL A 158 -7.07 -5.35 -7.48
C VAL A 158 -5.96 -5.13 -8.50
N ALA A 159 -6.36 -4.98 -9.76
CA ALA A 159 -5.43 -4.88 -10.88
C ALA A 159 -4.46 -3.68 -10.75
N PRO A 160 -3.22 -3.83 -11.26
CA PRO A 160 -2.23 -2.77 -11.27
C PRO A 160 -2.65 -1.58 -12.12
N VAL A 161 -2.29 -0.37 -11.68
CA VAL A 161 -2.53 0.87 -12.43
C VAL A 161 -1.36 1.19 -13.36
N ASN A 162 -1.71 1.53 -14.60
CA ASN A 162 -0.75 1.79 -15.69
C ASN A 162 -0.62 3.29 -16.03
N THR A 163 -1.11 4.19 -15.17
CA THR A 163 -1.04 5.64 -15.34
C THR A 163 -0.05 6.27 -14.37
N ALA A 164 0.34 7.51 -14.65
CA ALA A 164 1.17 8.30 -13.73
C ALA A 164 0.54 8.33 -12.33
N GLN A 165 1.35 7.98 -11.33
CA GLN A 165 0.87 7.82 -9.96
C GLN A 165 0.53 9.17 -9.33
N THR A 166 -0.64 9.23 -8.71
CA THR A 166 -1.15 10.37 -7.93
C THR A 166 -1.49 9.91 -6.52
N ALA A 167 -1.88 10.84 -5.64
CA ALA A 167 -2.32 10.51 -4.29
C ALA A 167 -3.63 9.67 -4.25
N THR A 168 -4.37 9.57 -5.35
CA THR A 168 -5.65 8.83 -5.42
C THR A 168 -5.63 7.65 -6.38
N SER A 169 -4.57 7.49 -7.18
CA SER A 169 -4.45 6.32 -8.06
C SER A 169 -4.26 5.03 -7.24
N ALA A 170 -4.78 3.91 -7.74
CA ALA A 170 -4.46 2.61 -7.13
C ALA A 170 -3.00 2.20 -7.38
N ASP A 171 -2.57 1.13 -6.71
CA ASP A 171 -1.19 0.65 -6.71
C ASP A 171 -0.68 0.21 -8.11
N PRO A 172 0.54 0.60 -8.54
CA PRO A 172 1.16 0.18 -9.79
C PRO A 172 1.43 -1.31 -9.93
N ARG A 173 1.56 -2.04 -8.81
CA ARG A 173 1.79 -3.49 -8.82
C ARG A 173 0.51 -4.27 -8.59
N GLY A 174 -0.56 -3.59 -8.19
CA GLY A 174 -1.80 -4.18 -7.72
C GLY A 174 -1.75 -4.49 -6.23
N THR A 175 -2.92 -4.77 -5.65
CA THR A 175 -3.03 -5.19 -4.24
C THR A 175 -3.90 -6.42 -4.13
N LEU A 176 -3.71 -7.18 -3.06
CA LEU A 176 -4.39 -8.45 -2.84
C LEU A 176 -5.14 -8.42 -1.51
N SER A 177 -6.39 -8.91 -1.49
CA SER A 177 -7.13 -9.11 -0.24
C SER A 177 -7.54 -10.57 -0.06
N PHE A 178 -7.66 -11.02 1.18
CA PHE A 178 -8.06 -12.38 1.53
C PHE A 178 -9.31 -12.35 2.41
N SER A 179 -10.12 -13.40 2.35
CA SER A 179 -11.29 -13.56 3.22
C SER A 179 -10.89 -13.87 4.68
N SER A 180 -9.68 -14.37 4.91
CA SER A 180 -9.13 -14.64 6.24
C SER A 180 -7.60 -14.62 6.17
N TYR A 181 -6.94 -13.89 7.07
CA TYR A 181 -5.49 -13.75 7.07
C TYR A 181 -4.84 -13.65 8.46
N ASP A 182 -5.62 -13.36 9.52
CA ASP A 182 -5.06 -13.12 10.86
C ASP A 182 -4.27 -14.32 11.39
N GLY A 183 -3.01 -14.08 11.74
CA GLY A 183 -2.08 -15.07 12.26
C GLY A 183 -1.67 -16.14 11.25
N LYS A 184 -2.09 -16.03 9.98
CA LYS A 184 -1.77 -17.00 8.93
C LYS A 184 -0.49 -16.62 8.20
N HIS A 185 0.28 -17.63 7.83
CA HIS A 185 1.36 -17.48 6.87
C HIS A 185 0.77 -17.49 5.47
N LEU A 186 0.96 -16.41 4.71
CA LEU A 186 0.35 -16.26 3.39
C LEU A 186 1.41 -16.32 2.29
N VAL A 187 1.21 -17.22 1.34
CA VAL A 187 2.03 -17.30 0.12
C VAL A 187 1.12 -17.24 -1.10
N VAL A 188 1.53 -16.47 -2.10
CA VAL A 188 0.76 -16.22 -3.32
C VAL A 188 1.56 -16.71 -4.51
N ILE A 189 0.86 -17.37 -5.44
CA ILE A 189 1.38 -17.67 -6.77
C ILE A 189 0.58 -16.85 -7.77
N GLY A 190 1.26 -15.99 -8.53
CA GLY A 190 0.62 -15.08 -9.47
C GLY A 190 1.32 -15.05 -10.83
N VAL A 191 0.67 -14.40 -11.79
CA VAL A 191 1.22 -14.10 -13.12
C VAL A 191 1.85 -12.72 -13.06
N ALA A 192 3.14 -12.65 -13.35
CA ALA A 192 3.88 -11.40 -13.45
C ALA A 192 3.65 -10.75 -14.81
N ASP A 193 3.65 -9.42 -14.86
CA ASP A 193 3.53 -8.65 -16.09
C ASP A 193 4.60 -7.55 -16.13
N ASP A 194 5.54 -7.69 -17.06
CA ASP A 194 6.67 -6.80 -17.27
C ASP A 194 6.40 -5.71 -18.32
N SER A 195 5.13 -5.49 -18.69
CA SER A 195 4.74 -4.48 -19.67
C SER A 195 5.28 -3.10 -19.31
N THR A 196 5.64 -2.36 -20.34
CA THR A 196 6.11 -0.98 -20.25
C THR A 196 5.07 -0.04 -20.87
N PHE A 197 5.07 1.21 -20.41
CA PHE A 197 4.08 2.22 -20.75
C PHE A 197 4.78 3.54 -21.03
N THR A 198 4.32 4.25 -22.06
CA THR A 198 4.78 5.61 -22.34
C THR A 198 3.99 6.60 -21.51
N LEU A 199 4.64 7.24 -20.55
CA LEU A 199 4.08 8.28 -19.70
C LEU A 199 4.81 9.58 -19.92
N SER A 200 4.08 10.61 -20.35
CA SER A 200 4.65 11.94 -20.66
C SER A 200 5.85 11.86 -21.61
N GLY A 201 5.78 10.96 -22.61
CA GLY A 201 6.84 10.76 -23.61
C GLY A 201 8.03 9.91 -23.15
N VAL A 202 7.98 9.33 -21.94
CA VAL A 202 9.06 8.48 -21.40
C VAL A 202 8.53 7.08 -21.10
N GLU A 203 9.28 6.06 -21.51
CA GLU A 203 8.96 4.67 -21.19
C GLU A 203 9.20 4.39 -19.70
N ARG A 204 8.20 3.79 -19.04
CA ARG A 204 8.18 3.45 -17.62
C ARG A 204 7.47 2.12 -17.40
N GLY A 205 7.59 1.53 -16.21
CA GLY A 205 6.95 0.26 -15.89
C GLY A 205 7.96 -0.88 -15.71
N GLY A 206 7.67 -2.02 -16.33
CA GLY A 206 8.37 -3.27 -16.06
C GLY A 206 7.73 -4.05 -14.90
N LEU A 207 8.44 -5.06 -14.41
CA LEU A 207 7.99 -5.96 -13.34
C LEU A 207 7.63 -5.23 -12.05
N HIS A 208 8.24 -4.09 -11.74
CA HIS A 208 7.95 -3.34 -10.51
C HIS A 208 6.87 -2.27 -10.71
N GLY A 209 6.24 -2.22 -11.89
CA GLY A 209 5.20 -1.24 -12.21
C GLY A 209 5.76 0.17 -12.44
N ILE A 210 4.86 1.14 -12.59
CA ILE A 210 5.20 2.56 -12.76
C ILE A 210 5.69 3.12 -11.42
N PRO A 211 6.72 3.98 -11.42
CA PRO A 211 7.25 4.56 -10.19
C PRO A 211 6.22 5.38 -9.42
N HIS A 212 6.31 5.30 -8.09
CA HIS A 212 5.64 6.22 -7.18
C HIS A 212 6.45 7.49 -6.94
N TYR A 213 5.76 8.52 -6.47
CA TYR A 213 6.32 9.82 -6.13
C TYR A 213 5.68 10.34 -4.84
N PHE A 214 6.42 11.17 -4.10
CA PHE A 214 5.74 12.13 -3.24
C PHE A 214 5.06 13.14 -4.16
N ALA A 215 3.74 13.04 -4.24
CA ALA A 215 2.91 14.11 -4.78
C ALA A 215 2.94 15.32 -3.84
#